data_AF-A0A6J4XKQ8-F1
#
_entry.id   AF-A0A6J4XKQ8-F1
#
_cell.length_a   1.000
_cell.length_b   1.000
_cell.length_c   1.000
_cell.angle_alpha   90.00
_cell.angle_beta   90.00
_cell.angle_gamma   90.00
#
_symmetry.space_group_name_H-M   'P 1'
#
loop_
_entity.id
_entity.type
_entity.pdbx_description
1 polymer ?
#
loop_
_entity_poly.entity_id
_entity_poly.type
_entity_poly.pdbx_seq_one_letter_code
_entity_poly.pdbx_strand_id
1 'polypeptide(L)'
;MSKFLICLKFLVTVLICFSLLSTILTAESAFAAEESDQLLKDAGELLRKAAAAAKQARETGDLNLSKSALQQANTAAGLLLGVADSAQKAGNAELALVALNMANQTSSVISDALLISGAAADASLASAALDVAEKTSLLISNIATMAQQTDNPPLAQAALSAANNSRSMITQVSETARLVAQISTDQTSVEAAEKVVTKSETVLNLNTQATSTALAAGAIPEEGEGFTPAETPSTVSPLPEEPPIQDTEAASQV
;
A
#
# COMPACT_ATOMS: atom_id res chain seq x y z
N MET A 1 58.19 -24.66 1.84
CA MET A 1 57.88 -23.28 1.38
C MET A 1 56.76 -23.20 0.34
N SER A 2 56.74 -24.03 -0.71
CA SER A 2 55.72 -23.95 -1.79
C SER A 2 54.24 -24.03 -1.33
N LYS A 3 53.90 -24.93 -0.40
CA LYS A 3 52.51 -25.10 0.09
C LYS A 3 51.95 -23.88 0.86
N PHE A 4 52.82 -23.14 1.55
CA PHE A 4 52.43 -21.97 2.34
C PHE A 4 52.03 -20.79 1.43
N LEU A 5 52.77 -20.61 0.32
CA LEU A 5 52.46 -19.61 -0.71
C LEU A 5 51.16 -19.91 -1.46
N ILE A 6 50.77 -21.18 -1.62
CA ILE A 6 49.51 -21.58 -2.26
C ILE A 6 48.31 -21.29 -1.33
N CYS A 7 48.41 -21.64 -0.04
CA CYS A 7 47.38 -21.31 0.95
C CYS A 7 47.16 -19.79 1.09
N LEU A 8 48.25 -19.02 1.13
CA LEU A 8 48.16 -17.56 1.24
C LEU A 8 47.48 -16.93 0.02
N LYS A 9 47.79 -17.41 -1.20
CA LYS A 9 47.13 -16.93 -2.42
C LYS A 9 45.64 -17.27 -2.45
N PHE A 10 45.25 -18.47 -2.02
CA PHE A 10 43.85 -18.87 -1.96
C PHE A 10 43.04 -18.04 -0.96
N LEU A 11 43.60 -17.78 0.24
CA LEU A 11 42.98 -16.92 1.25
C LEU A 11 42.76 -15.49 0.74
N VAL A 12 43.76 -14.91 0.06
CA VAL A 12 43.67 -13.55 -0.50
C VAL A 12 42.62 -13.50 -1.62
N THR A 13 42.54 -14.49 -2.51
CA THR A 13 41.51 -14.55 -3.55
C THR A 13 40.10 -14.65 -2.94
N VAL A 14 39.90 -15.50 -1.93
CA VAL A 14 38.61 -15.62 -1.23
C VAL A 14 38.23 -14.31 -0.54
N LEU A 15 39.17 -13.63 0.11
CA LEU A 15 38.93 -12.32 0.75
C LEU A 15 38.56 -11.24 -0.27
N ILE A 16 39.23 -11.20 -1.43
CA ILE A 16 38.92 -10.24 -2.50
C ILE A 16 37.52 -10.51 -3.07
N CYS A 17 37.17 -11.78 -3.33
CA CYS A 17 35.85 -12.16 -3.78
C CYS A 17 34.77 -11.79 -2.75
N PHE A 18 35.02 -12.01 -1.45
CA PHE A 18 34.09 -11.65 -0.38
C PHE A 18 33.94 -10.13 -0.26
N SER A 19 35.02 -9.35 -0.38
CA SER A 19 34.95 -7.89 -0.36
C SER A 19 34.20 -7.33 -1.57
N LEU A 20 34.43 -7.88 -2.76
CA LEU A 20 33.72 -7.46 -3.97
C LEU A 20 32.22 -7.80 -3.88
N LEU A 21 31.90 -9.02 -3.42
CA LEU A 21 30.52 -9.44 -3.22
C LEU A 21 29.81 -8.57 -2.17
N SER A 22 30.49 -8.27 -1.05
CA SER A 22 29.95 -7.37 -0.02
C SER A 22 29.73 -5.95 -0.56
N THR A 23 30.64 -5.44 -1.38
CA THR A 23 30.52 -4.07 -1.93
C THR A 23 29.36 -3.98 -2.94
N ILE A 24 29.21 -5.01 -3.79
CA ILE A 24 28.08 -5.11 -4.73
C ILE A 24 26.75 -5.20 -3.98
N LEU A 25 26.67 -6.05 -2.93
CA LEU A 25 25.47 -6.16 -2.09
C LEU A 25 25.11 -4.83 -1.44
N THR A 26 26.09 -4.08 -0.91
CA THR A 26 25.83 -2.78 -0.28
C THR A 26 25.36 -1.73 -1.27
N ALA A 27 25.93 -1.70 -2.49
CA ALA A 27 25.51 -0.74 -3.51
C ALA A 27 24.07 -0.99 -3.97
N GLU A 28 23.70 -2.26 -4.20
CA GLU A 28 22.34 -2.64 -4.64
C GLU A 28 21.29 -2.31 -3.58
N SER A 29 21.62 -2.48 -2.30
CA SER A 29 20.73 -2.11 -1.19
C SER A 29 20.50 -0.59 -1.06
N ALA A 30 21.50 0.24 -1.40
CA ALA A 30 21.38 1.69 -1.33
C ALA A 30 20.50 2.26 -2.46
N PHE A 31 20.65 1.75 -3.68
CA PHE A 31 19.80 2.14 -4.81
C PHE A 31 18.33 1.73 -4.60
N ALA A 32 18.09 0.52 -4.08
CA ALA A 32 16.74 0.05 -3.77
C ALA A 32 16.05 0.89 -2.69
N ALA A 33 16.80 1.44 -1.74
CA ALA A 33 16.28 2.34 -0.72
C ALA A 33 15.86 3.70 -1.29
N GLU A 34 16.71 4.32 -2.14
CA GLU A 34 16.42 5.63 -2.75
C GLU A 34 15.21 5.57 -3.69
N GLU A 35 15.08 4.50 -4.49
CA GLU A 35 13.91 4.27 -5.33
C GLU A 35 12.63 4.08 -4.48
N SER A 36 12.72 3.30 -3.40
CA SER A 36 11.58 3.06 -2.51
C SER A 36 11.09 4.33 -1.80
N ASP A 37 12.01 5.22 -1.41
CA ASP A 37 11.68 6.50 -0.80
C ASP A 37 10.91 7.42 -1.76
N GLN A 38 11.28 7.44 -3.04
CA GLN A 38 10.55 8.22 -4.03
C GLN A 38 9.15 7.63 -4.28
N LEU A 39 9.04 6.30 -4.41
CA LEU A 39 7.76 5.62 -4.56
C LEU A 39 6.82 5.88 -3.37
N LEU A 40 7.34 5.91 -2.14
CA LEU A 40 6.58 6.26 -0.95
C LEU A 40 6.07 7.70 -0.97
N LYS A 41 6.91 8.67 -1.38
CA LYS A 41 6.50 10.08 -1.52
C LYS A 41 5.38 10.22 -2.54
N ASP A 42 5.54 9.62 -3.71
CA ASP A 42 4.57 9.67 -4.80
C ASP A 42 3.25 8.99 -4.40
N ALA A 43 3.32 7.83 -3.75
CA ALA A 43 2.15 7.15 -3.19
C ALA A 43 1.43 8.01 -2.15
N GLY A 44 2.18 8.69 -1.27
CA GLY A 44 1.61 9.56 -0.25
C GLY A 44 0.92 10.80 -0.83
N GLU A 45 1.48 11.39 -1.88
CA GLU A 45 0.85 12.49 -2.59
C GLU A 45 -0.46 12.05 -3.27
N LEU A 46 -0.43 10.90 -3.95
CA LEU A 46 -1.60 10.32 -4.59
C LEU A 46 -2.69 9.98 -3.58
N LEU A 47 -2.36 9.41 -2.41
CA LEU A 47 -3.33 9.13 -1.36
C LEU A 47 -3.96 10.40 -0.79
N ARG A 48 -3.17 11.46 -0.59
CA ARG A 48 -3.70 12.75 -0.13
C ARG A 48 -4.69 13.34 -1.13
N LYS A 49 -4.34 13.34 -2.43
CA LYS A 49 -5.22 13.82 -3.50
C LYS A 49 -6.47 12.93 -3.63
N ALA A 50 -6.32 11.61 -3.49
CA ALA A 50 -7.42 10.66 -3.52
C ALA A 50 -8.41 10.90 -2.37
N ALA A 51 -7.91 11.08 -1.14
CA ALA A 51 -8.73 11.36 0.04
C ALA A 51 -9.49 12.70 -0.10
N ALA A 52 -8.82 13.74 -0.60
CA ALA A 52 -9.47 15.03 -0.85
C ALA A 52 -10.58 14.90 -1.91
N ALA A 53 -10.33 14.20 -3.00
CA ALA A 53 -11.31 13.96 -4.06
C ALA A 53 -12.49 13.10 -3.57
N ALA A 54 -12.25 12.03 -2.80
CA ALA A 54 -13.30 11.18 -2.24
C ALA A 54 -14.20 11.96 -1.27
N LYS A 55 -13.58 12.76 -0.39
CA LYS A 55 -14.33 13.64 0.52
C LYS A 55 -15.20 14.63 -0.25
N GLN A 56 -14.63 15.30 -1.26
CA GLN A 56 -15.38 16.24 -2.08
C GLN A 56 -16.51 15.54 -2.86
N ALA A 57 -16.25 14.35 -3.41
CA ALA A 57 -17.27 13.54 -4.09
C ALA A 57 -18.45 13.21 -3.17
N ARG A 58 -18.16 12.86 -1.91
CA ARG A 58 -19.18 12.62 -0.88
C ARG A 58 -19.99 13.88 -0.56
N GLU A 59 -19.35 15.04 -0.50
CA GLU A 59 -20.02 16.32 -0.21
C GLU A 59 -20.88 16.82 -1.38
N THR A 60 -20.45 16.60 -2.61
CA THR A 60 -21.11 17.12 -3.82
C THR A 60 -21.99 16.11 -4.54
N GLY A 61 -21.83 14.81 -4.26
CA GLY A 61 -22.44 13.72 -5.03
C GLY A 61 -21.78 13.49 -6.39
N ASP A 62 -20.59 14.03 -6.65
CA ASP A 62 -19.93 13.95 -7.97
C ASP A 62 -19.25 12.60 -8.19
N LEU A 63 -19.85 11.78 -9.06
CA LEU A 63 -19.33 10.48 -9.47
C LEU A 63 -17.95 10.53 -10.12
N ASN A 64 -17.63 11.59 -10.86
CA ASN A 64 -16.32 11.73 -11.51
C ASN A 64 -15.21 11.95 -10.48
N LEU A 65 -15.51 12.67 -9.40
CA LEU A 65 -14.57 12.82 -8.28
C LEU A 65 -14.35 11.49 -7.55
N SER A 66 -15.38 10.67 -7.35
CA SER A 66 -15.21 9.31 -6.79
C SER A 66 -14.36 8.42 -7.71
N LYS A 67 -14.58 8.45 -9.02
CA LYS A 67 -13.77 7.70 -9.99
C LYS A 67 -12.31 8.15 -9.95
N SER A 68 -12.08 9.47 -9.94
CA SER A 68 -10.74 10.05 -9.82
C SER A 68 -10.05 9.66 -8.52
N ALA A 69 -10.77 9.69 -7.39
CA ALA A 69 -10.25 9.27 -6.09
C ALA A 69 -9.82 7.80 -6.09
N LEU A 70 -10.69 6.91 -6.58
CA LEU A 70 -10.37 5.48 -6.68
C LEU A 70 -9.21 5.22 -7.64
N GLN A 71 -9.12 5.93 -8.76
CA GLN A 71 -8.01 5.81 -9.70
C GLN A 71 -6.67 6.21 -9.04
N GLN A 72 -6.65 7.32 -8.29
CA GLN A 72 -5.45 7.78 -7.60
C GLN A 72 -5.04 6.81 -6.48
N ALA A 73 -6.00 6.33 -5.69
CA ALA A 73 -5.76 5.29 -4.69
C ALA A 73 -5.25 3.99 -5.32
N ASN A 74 -5.74 3.62 -6.50
CA ASN A 74 -5.32 2.43 -7.22
C ASN A 74 -3.87 2.53 -7.73
N THR A 75 -3.46 3.72 -8.18
CA THR A 75 -2.07 3.99 -8.54
C THR A 75 -1.20 3.96 -7.30
N ALA A 76 -1.59 4.63 -6.21
CA ALA A 76 -0.85 4.62 -4.96
C ALA A 76 -0.65 3.20 -4.40
N ALA A 77 -1.71 2.39 -4.37
CA ALA A 77 -1.64 0.98 -3.95
C ALA A 77 -0.67 0.16 -4.82
N GLY A 78 -0.60 0.47 -6.12
CA GLY A 78 0.38 -0.14 -7.03
C GLY A 78 1.83 0.23 -6.69
N LEU A 79 2.10 1.50 -6.38
CA LEU A 79 3.43 1.95 -5.96
C LEU A 79 3.83 1.31 -4.62
N LEU A 80 2.90 1.27 -3.66
CA LEU A 80 3.13 0.64 -2.35
C LEU A 80 3.37 -0.87 -2.46
N LEU A 81 2.73 -1.55 -3.41
CA LEU A 81 3.02 -2.95 -3.71
C LEU A 81 4.45 -3.14 -4.21
N GLY A 82 4.93 -2.22 -5.06
CA GLY A 82 6.34 -2.18 -5.48
C GLY A 82 7.30 -1.96 -4.32
N VAL A 83 6.98 -1.04 -3.41
CA VAL A 83 7.76 -0.81 -2.18
C VAL A 83 7.80 -2.06 -1.31
N ALA A 84 6.67 -2.76 -1.13
CA ALA A 84 6.62 -3.99 -0.36
C ALA A 84 7.46 -5.12 -0.97
N ASP A 85 7.49 -5.24 -2.30
CA ASP A 85 8.36 -6.19 -3.02
C ASP A 85 9.86 -5.84 -2.81
N SER A 86 10.23 -4.56 -2.92
CA SER A 86 11.59 -4.09 -2.61
C SER A 86 11.96 -4.35 -1.15
N ALA A 87 11.05 -4.09 -0.21
CA ALA A 87 11.25 -4.35 1.20
C ALA A 87 11.47 -5.85 1.47
N GLN A 88 10.71 -6.73 0.82
CA GLN A 88 10.86 -8.17 0.94
C GLN A 88 12.23 -8.63 0.42
N LYS A 89 12.62 -8.20 -0.78
CA LYS A 89 13.94 -8.55 -1.36
C LYS A 89 15.11 -8.07 -0.51
N ALA A 90 14.97 -6.91 0.11
CA ALA A 90 15.98 -6.33 0.99
C ALA A 90 15.94 -6.86 2.43
N GLY A 91 14.88 -7.59 2.83
CA GLY A 91 14.65 -7.97 4.23
C GLY A 91 14.37 -6.76 5.14
N ASN A 92 13.90 -5.64 4.60
CA ASN A 92 13.67 -4.40 5.35
C ASN A 92 12.24 -4.31 5.93
N ALA A 93 12.06 -4.81 7.15
CA ALA A 93 10.77 -4.84 7.82
C ALA A 93 10.17 -3.45 8.09
N GLU A 94 11.00 -2.43 8.32
CA GLU A 94 10.54 -1.06 8.55
C GLU A 94 9.91 -0.48 7.29
N LEU A 95 10.57 -0.68 6.13
CA LEU A 95 10.05 -0.24 4.84
C LEU A 95 8.72 -0.92 4.50
N ALA A 96 8.62 -2.24 4.76
CA ALA A 96 7.37 -2.97 4.61
C ALA A 96 6.26 -2.39 5.49
N LEU A 97 6.56 -2.11 6.77
CA LEU A 97 5.59 -1.55 7.70
C LEU A 97 5.10 -0.16 7.27
N VAL A 98 5.99 0.70 6.77
CA VAL A 98 5.60 2.01 6.22
C VAL A 98 4.65 1.84 5.03
N ALA A 99 4.97 0.95 4.09
CA ALA A 99 4.12 0.69 2.94
C ALA A 99 2.72 0.17 3.35
N LEU A 100 2.68 -0.72 4.35
CA LEU A 100 1.44 -1.26 4.91
C LEU A 100 0.57 -0.19 5.56
N ASN A 101 1.18 0.67 6.39
CA ASN A 101 0.47 1.75 7.07
C ASN A 101 -0.13 2.76 6.08
N MET A 102 0.58 3.05 5.00
CA MET A 102 0.05 3.88 3.92
C MET A 102 -1.07 3.16 3.15
N ALA A 103 -0.92 1.87 2.88
CA ALA A 103 -1.95 1.08 2.19
C ALA A 103 -3.25 1.03 3.00
N ASN A 104 -3.18 0.99 4.33
CA ASN A 104 -4.36 1.04 5.20
C ASN A 104 -5.17 2.35 5.05
N GLN A 105 -4.57 3.43 4.53
CA GLN A 105 -5.30 4.67 4.25
C GLN A 105 -6.22 4.56 3.04
N THR A 106 -6.07 3.56 2.16
CA THR A 106 -6.99 3.38 1.02
C THR A 106 -8.41 3.02 1.46
N SER A 107 -8.55 2.40 2.63
CA SER A 107 -9.84 2.00 3.22
C SER A 107 -10.80 3.18 3.38
N SER A 108 -10.31 4.32 3.89
CA SER A 108 -11.14 5.52 4.06
C SER A 108 -11.52 6.12 2.71
N VAL A 109 -10.59 6.16 1.75
CA VAL A 109 -10.85 6.64 0.39
C VAL A 109 -11.94 5.80 -0.28
N ILE A 110 -11.87 4.47 -0.18
CA ILE A 110 -12.88 3.57 -0.75
C ILE A 110 -14.23 3.79 -0.08
N SER A 111 -14.28 3.83 1.25
CA SER A 111 -15.54 4.03 1.95
C SER A 111 -16.20 5.35 1.55
N ASP A 112 -15.45 6.46 1.51
CA ASP A 112 -16.00 7.76 1.11
C ASP A 112 -16.41 7.78 -0.37
N ALA A 113 -15.61 7.21 -1.26
CA ALA A 113 -15.90 7.18 -2.70
C ALA A 113 -17.13 6.31 -3.04
N LEU A 114 -17.38 5.25 -2.28
CA LEU A 114 -18.50 4.33 -2.50
C LEU A 114 -19.84 4.80 -1.92
N LEU A 115 -19.87 5.77 -0.99
CA LEU A 115 -21.13 6.24 -0.40
C LEU A 115 -22.15 6.74 -1.45
N ILE A 116 -21.69 7.25 -2.60
CA ILE A 116 -22.55 7.75 -3.67
C ILE A 116 -22.98 6.68 -4.69
N SER A 117 -22.32 5.51 -4.68
CA SER A 117 -22.54 4.46 -5.69
C SER A 117 -23.94 3.81 -5.62
N GLY A 118 -24.50 3.66 -4.41
CA GLY A 118 -25.85 3.14 -4.21
C GLY A 118 -26.95 4.05 -4.78
N ALA A 119 -26.70 5.36 -4.87
CA ALA A 119 -27.63 6.30 -5.50
C ALA A 119 -27.51 6.33 -7.04
N ALA A 120 -26.34 5.95 -7.56
CA ALA A 120 -26.03 6.04 -8.99
C ALA A 120 -26.25 4.73 -9.77
N ALA A 121 -26.44 3.60 -9.08
CA ALA A 121 -26.52 2.27 -9.69
C ALA A 121 -25.33 1.96 -10.65
N ASP A 122 -24.16 2.54 -10.38
CA ASP A 122 -22.97 2.45 -11.23
C ASP A 122 -21.99 1.39 -10.68
N ALA A 123 -21.94 0.22 -11.32
CA ALA A 123 -21.06 -0.88 -10.95
C ALA A 123 -19.56 -0.55 -11.17
N SER A 124 -19.23 0.47 -11.97
CA SER A 124 -17.83 0.83 -12.26
C SER A 124 -17.10 1.36 -11.02
N LEU A 125 -17.80 2.01 -10.09
CA LEU A 125 -17.23 2.43 -8.81
C LEU A 125 -16.87 1.24 -7.93
N ALA A 126 -17.78 0.27 -7.82
CA ALA A 126 -17.53 -0.96 -7.06
C ALA A 126 -16.37 -1.75 -7.66
N SER A 127 -16.29 -1.83 -8.99
CA SER A 127 -15.16 -2.47 -9.68
C SER A 127 -13.83 -1.74 -9.40
N ALA A 128 -13.78 -0.42 -9.51
CA ALA A 128 -12.56 0.34 -9.25
C ALA A 128 -12.11 0.23 -7.79
N ALA A 129 -13.05 0.25 -6.84
CA ALA A 129 -12.76 0.03 -5.43
C ALA A 129 -12.24 -1.39 -5.16
N LEU A 130 -12.76 -2.39 -5.88
CA LEU A 130 -12.27 -3.76 -5.76
C LEU A 130 -10.84 -3.92 -6.27
N ASP A 131 -10.45 -3.21 -7.32
CA ASP A 131 -9.07 -3.23 -7.84
C ASP A 131 -8.07 -2.65 -6.83
N VAL A 132 -8.46 -1.59 -6.12
CA VAL A 132 -7.66 -1.05 -5.00
C VAL A 132 -7.56 -2.09 -3.88
N ALA A 133 -8.69 -2.72 -3.51
CA ALA A 133 -8.74 -3.73 -2.47
C ALA A 133 -7.88 -4.97 -2.78
N GLU A 134 -7.84 -5.38 -4.05
CA GLU A 134 -7.02 -6.47 -4.55
C GLU A 134 -5.53 -6.16 -4.38
N LYS A 135 -5.07 -4.98 -4.81
CA LYS A 135 -3.66 -4.56 -4.63
C LYS A 135 -3.27 -4.45 -3.17
N THR A 136 -4.14 -3.90 -2.33
CA THR A 136 -3.93 -3.86 -0.88
C THR A 136 -3.83 -5.28 -0.30
N SER A 137 -4.67 -6.22 -0.73
CA SER A 137 -4.61 -7.63 -0.28
C SER A 137 -3.33 -8.33 -0.73
N LEU A 138 -2.85 -8.07 -1.95
CA LEU A 138 -1.56 -8.57 -2.44
C LEU A 138 -0.40 -8.03 -1.61
N LEU A 139 -0.41 -6.73 -1.33
CA LEU A 139 0.59 -6.09 -0.46
C LEU A 139 0.61 -6.74 0.93
N ILE A 140 -0.56 -6.91 1.54
CA ILE A 140 -0.69 -7.56 2.86
C ILE A 140 -0.14 -8.99 2.81
N SER A 141 -0.44 -9.74 1.75
CA SER A 141 0.07 -11.10 1.55
C SER A 141 1.59 -11.16 1.44
N ASN A 142 2.20 -10.23 0.69
CA ASN A 142 3.67 -10.15 0.58
C ASN A 142 4.31 -9.84 1.94
N ILE A 143 3.73 -8.92 2.69
CA ILE A 143 4.24 -8.52 4.00
C ILE A 143 4.06 -9.62 5.04
N ALA A 144 2.92 -10.33 5.05
CA ALA A 144 2.72 -11.49 5.91
C ALA A 144 3.76 -12.60 5.61
N THR A 145 4.04 -12.83 4.33
CA THR A 145 5.08 -13.78 3.89
C THR A 145 6.47 -13.35 4.35
N MET A 146 6.79 -12.06 4.20
CA MET A 146 8.05 -11.50 4.69
C MET A 146 8.19 -11.64 6.21
N ALA A 147 7.12 -11.36 6.97
CA ALA A 147 7.11 -11.52 8.42
C ALA A 147 7.39 -12.98 8.83
N GLN A 148 6.85 -13.94 8.09
CA GLN A 148 7.15 -15.35 8.28
C GLN A 148 8.62 -15.68 7.95
N GLN A 149 9.13 -15.21 6.81
CA GLN A 149 10.49 -15.48 6.35
C GLN A 149 11.57 -14.88 7.26
N THR A 150 11.23 -13.79 7.96
CA THR A 150 12.14 -13.04 8.82
C THR A 150 11.91 -13.28 10.31
N ASP A 151 11.00 -14.21 10.66
CA ASP A 151 10.58 -14.47 12.04
C ASP A 151 10.29 -13.16 12.81
N ASN A 152 9.44 -12.30 12.22
CA ASN A 152 9.11 -10.96 12.72
C ASN A 152 7.65 -10.85 13.20
N PRO A 153 7.34 -11.22 14.45
CA PRO A 153 5.98 -11.16 14.99
C PRO A 153 5.33 -9.77 14.96
N PRO A 154 6.03 -8.65 15.24
CA PRO A 154 5.44 -7.32 15.07
C PRO A 154 4.95 -7.04 13.65
N LEU A 155 5.73 -7.40 12.63
CA LEU A 155 5.32 -7.24 11.24
C LEU A 155 4.15 -8.18 10.89
N ALA A 156 4.15 -9.40 11.43
CA ALA A 156 3.05 -10.34 11.29
C ALA A 156 1.75 -9.77 11.90
N GLN A 157 1.81 -9.18 13.10
CA GLN A 157 0.67 -8.55 13.75
C GLN A 157 0.13 -7.39 12.91
N ALA A 158 1.01 -6.54 12.38
CA ALA A 158 0.60 -5.44 11.51
C ALA A 158 -0.11 -5.95 10.25
N ALA A 159 0.41 -7.00 9.62
CA ALA A 159 -0.21 -7.64 8.46
C ALA A 159 -1.59 -8.23 8.80
N LEU A 160 -1.75 -8.85 9.97
CA LEU A 160 -3.03 -9.38 10.45
C LEU A 160 -4.06 -8.26 10.64
N SER A 161 -3.71 -7.18 11.32
CA SER A 161 -4.61 -6.04 11.54
C SER A 161 -5.01 -5.39 10.20
N ALA A 162 -4.06 -5.24 9.27
CA ALA A 162 -4.33 -4.74 7.92
C ALA A 162 -5.23 -5.69 7.11
N ALA A 163 -5.04 -7.01 7.23
CA ALA A 163 -5.90 -8.00 6.59
C ALA A 163 -7.35 -7.86 7.07
N ASN A 164 -7.56 -7.74 8.39
CA ASN A 164 -8.88 -7.54 8.98
C ASN A 164 -9.57 -6.25 8.50
N ASN A 165 -8.83 -5.15 8.42
CA ASN A 165 -9.34 -3.89 7.88
C ASN A 165 -9.72 -4.06 6.38
N SER A 166 -8.83 -4.68 5.60
CA SER A 166 -9.08 -4.94 4.19
C SER A 166 -10.28 -5.89 3.96
N ARG A 167 -10.53 -6.85 4.87
CA ARG A 167 -11.72 -7.70 4.82
C ARG A 167 -13.02 -6.89 4.91
N SER A 168 -13.08 -5.92 5.82
CA SER A 168 -14.24 -5.03 5.96
C SER A 168 -14.48 -4.21 4.69
N MET A 169 -13.39 -3.68 4.11
CA MET A 169 -13.42 -2.95 2.84
C MET A 169 -13.91 -3.81 1.66
N ILE A 170 -13.38 -5.03 1.50
CA ILE A 170 -13.83 -5.97 0.44
C ILE A 170 -15.31 -6.31 0.62
N THR A 171 -15.76 -6.48 1.87
CA THR A 171 -17.17 -6.75 2.19
C THR A 171 -18.05 -5.58 1.77
N GLN A 172 -17.67 -4.35 2.11
CA GLN A 172 -18.39 -3.14 1.71
C GLN A 172 -18.49 -3.03 0.17
N VAL A 173 -17.40 -3.27 -0.54
CA VAL A 173 -17.38 -3.27 -2.02
C VAL A 173 -18.35 -4.33 -2.58
N SER A 174 -18.34 -5.53 -2.02
CA SER A 174 -19.23 -6.63 -2.42
C SER A 174 -20.70 -6.30 -2.17
N GLU A 175 -21.02 -5.72 -1.01
CA GLU A 175 -22.36 -5.27 -0.66
C GLU A 175 -22.85 -4.15 -1.57
N THR A 176 -22.00 -3.18 -1.88
CA THR A 176 -22.28 -2.13 -2.87
C THR A 176 -22.60 -2.74 -4.23
N ALA A 177 -21.80 -3.69 -4.70
CA ALA A 177 -22.06 -4.36 -5.98
C ALA A 177 -23.39 -5.13 -5.95
N ARG A 178 -23.69 -5.88 -4.88
CA ARG A 178 -24.99 -6.54 -4.71
C ARG A 178 -26.16 -5.56 -4.75
N LEU A 179 -26.01 -4.40 -4.11
CA LEU A 179 -27.02 -3.34 -4.15
C LEU A 179 -27.24 -2.85 -5.59
N VAL A 180 -26.16 -2.55 -6.33
CA VAL A 180 -26.26 -2.15 -7.75
C VAL A 180 -26.97 -3.21 -8.58
N ALA A 181 -26.64 -4.48 -8.42
CA ALA A 181 -27.31 -5.59 -9.12
C ALA A 181 -28.81 -5.69 -8.79
N GLN A 182 -29.22 -5.31 -7.58
CA GLN A 182 -30.62 -5.36 -7.13
C GLN A 182 -31.45 -4.17 -7.62
N ILE A 183 -30.87 -2.98 -7.68
CA ILE A 183 -31.62 -1.74 -7.97
C ILE A 183 -31.50 -1.29 -9.41
N SER A 184 -30.46 -1.73 -10.14
CA SER A 184 -30.25 -1.31 -11.52
C SER A 184 -31.26 -1.96 -12.46
N THR A 185 -31.74 -1.18 -13.42
CA THR A 185 -32.57 -1.65 -14.53
C THR A 185 -31.77 -1.87 -15.82
N ASP A 186 -30.48 -1.50 -15.82
CA ASP A 186 -29.56 -1.76 -16.92
C ASP A 186 -28.86 -3.11 -16.72
N GLN A 187 -29.15 -4.05 -17.63
CA GLN A 187 -28.59 -5.39 -17.62
C GLN A 187 -27.06 -5.38 -17.64
N THR A 188 -26.44 -4.42 -18.34
CA THR A 188 -24.98 -4.31 -18.40
C THR A 188 -24.40 -4.01 -17.02
N SER A 189 -25.03 -3.10 -16.29
CA SER A 189 -24.66 -2.74 -14.93
C SER A 189 -24.88 -3.89 -13.94
N VAL A 190 -25.97 -4.67 -14.10
CA VAL A 190 -26.23 -5.87 -13.30
C VAL A 190 -25.12 -6.92 -13.51
N GLU A 191 -24.80 -7.25 -14.77
CA GLU A 191 -23.74 -8.22 -15.08
C GLU A 191 -22.35 -7.75 -14.61
N ALA A 192 -22.07 -6.45 -14.72
CA ALA A 192 -20.84 -5.87 -14.18
C ALA A 192 -20.78 -6.00 -12.66
N ALA A 193 -21.88 -5.72 -11.96
CA ALA A 193 -21.97 -5.87 -10.52
C ALA A 193 -21.80 -7.33 -10.07
N GLU A 194 -22.43 -8.30 -10.74
CA GLU A 194 -22.25 -9.73 -10.45
C GLU A 194 -20.80 -10.20 -10.63
N LYS A 195 -20.10 -9.66 -11.65
CA LYS A 195 -18.65 -9.88 -11.81
C LYS A 195 -17.84 -9.33 -10.65
N VAL A 196 -18.20 -8.14 -10.14
CA VAL A 196 -17.56 -7.56 -8.95
C VAL A 196 -17.79 -8.45 -7.72
N VAL A 197 -19.01 -8.95 -7.52
CA VAL A 197 -19.30 -9.90 -6.41
C VAL A 197 -18.43 -11.15 -6.52
N THR A 198 -18.37 -11.78 -7.69
CA THR A 198 -17.55 -12.98 -7.91
C THR A 198 -16.05 -12.69 -7.69
N LYS A 199 -15.55 -11.58 -8.22
CA LYS A 199 -14.14 -11.17 -8.02
C LYS A 199 -13.86 -10.86 -6.55
N SER A 200 -14.82 -10.28 -5.82
CA SER A 200 -14.66 -9.95 -4.40
C SER A 200 -14.43 -11.18 -3.53
N GLU A 201 -15.03 -12.33 -3.88
CA GLU A 201 -14.78 -13.61 -3.19
C GLU A 201 -13.34 -14.08 -3.40
N THR A 202 -12.80 -13.93 -4.62
CA THR A 202 -11.39 -14.23 -4.90
C THR A 202 -10.45 -13.34 -4.08
N VAL A 203 -10.74 -12.04 -3.99
CA VAL A 203 -9.94 -11.09 -3.19
C VAL A 203 -10.07 -11.40 -1.68
N LEU A 204 -11.25 -11.79 -1.21
CA LEU A 204 -11.47 -12.22 0.18
C LEU A 204 -10.67 -13.49 0.52
N ASN A 205 -10.60 -14.43 -0.42
CA ASN A 205 -9.79 -15.65 -0.27
C ASN A 205 -8.29 -15.34 -0.22
N LEU A 206 -7.81 -14.39 -1.02
CA LEU A 206 -6.43 -13.91 -0.94
C LEU A 206 -6.15 -13.27 0.43
N ASN A 207 -7.05 -12.40 0.90
CA ASN A 207 -6.93 -11.76 2.20
C ASN A 207 -6.92 -12.80 3.34
N THR A 208 -7.78 -13.82 3.28
CA THR A 208 -7.84 -14.93 4.24
C THR A 208 -6.55 -15.76 4.28
N GLN A 209 -5.92 -15.96 3.12
CA GLN A 209 -4.60 -16.61 3.05
C GLN A 209 -3.55 -15.74 3.74
N ALA A 210 -3.54 -14.43 3.51
CA ALA A 210 -2.62 -13.51 4.18
C ALA A 210 -2.81 -13.52 5.71
N THR A 211 -4.06 -13.55 6.20
CA THR A 211 -4.38 -13.75 7.62
C THR A 211 -3.75 -15.05 8.16
N SER A 212 -3.91 -16.16 7.43
CA SER A 212 -3.38 -17.46 7.85
C SER A 212 -1.86 -17.46 7.91
N THR A 213 -1.19 -16.82 6.94
CA THR A 213 0.26 -16.64 6.92
C THR A 213 0.74 -15.78 8.09
N ALA A 214 0.04 -14.67 8.38
CA ALA A 214 0.37 -13.80 9.50
C ALA A 214 0.25 -14.53 10.85
N LEU A 215 -0.81 -15.33 11.04
CA LEU A 215 -0.98 -16.16 12.24
C LEU A 215 0.14 -17.20 12.36
N ALA A 216 0.52 -17.85 11.25
CA ALA A 216 1.64 -18.80 11.22
C ALA A 216 3.00 -18.12 11.52
N ALA A 217 3.14 -16.83 11.24
CA ALA A 217 4.31 -16.01 11.55
C ALA A 217 4.31 -15.47 13.00
N GLY A 218 3.35 -15.86 13.83
CA GLY A 218 3.30 -15.51 15.25
C GLY A 218 2.41 -14.30 15.58
N ALA A 219 1.59 -13.82 14.65
CA ALA A 219 0.54 -12.86 14.98
C ALA A 219 -0.50 -13.49 15.92
N ILE A 220 -1.07 -12.68 16.82
CA ILE A 220 -2.07 -13.12 17.78
C ILE A 220 -3.43 -12.53 17.37
N PRO A 221 -4.48 -13.36 17.23
CA PRO A 221 -5.83 -12.85 16.99
C PRO A 221 -6.23 -11.88 18.12
N GLU A 222 -6.66 -10.68 17.78
CA GLU A 222 -7.20 -9.75 18.76
C GLU A 222 -8.55 -10.27 19.28
N GLU A 223 -8.65 -10.50 20.59
CA GLU A 223 -9.93 -10.79 21.27
C GLU A 223 -10.72 -9.47 21.46
N GLY A 224 -11.25 -8.91 20.37
CA GLY A 224 -12.18 -7.78 20.44
C GLY A 224 -11.57 -6.41 20.80
N GLU A 225 -12.23 -5.38 20.27
CA GLU A 225 -11.97 -3.94 20.42
C GLU A 225 -10.75 -3.35 19.68
N GLY A 226 -11.04 -2.83 18.48
CA GLY A 226 -10.68 -1.45 18.11
C GLY A 226 -9.19 -1.14 17.90
N PHE A 227 -8.80 -1.04 16.63
CA PHE A 227 -7.55 -0.43 16.20
C PHE A 227 -7.27 0.91 16.93
N THR A 228 -6.22 0.95 17.76
CA THR A 228 -5.49 2.18 18.05
C THR A 228 -4.28 2.22 17.13
N PRO A 229 -4.18 3.17 16.17
CA PRO A 229 -2.98 3.32 15.36
C PRO A 229 -1.77 3.55 16.26
N ALA A 230 -0.65 2.90 15.95
CA ALA A 230 0.64 3.30 16.50
C ALA A 230 0.88 4.77 16.16
N GLU A 231 1.28 5.57 17.14
CA GLU A 231 1.67 6.96 16.92
C GLU A 231 2.74 7.00 15.83
N THR A 232 2.49 7.78 14.78
CA THR A 232 3.50 8.09 13.75
C THR A 232 4.79 8.55 14.43
N PRO A 233 5.97 8.00 14.10
CA PRO A 233 7.22 8.56 14.58
C PRO A 233 7.31 10.01 14.09
N SER A 234 7.21 10.94 15.03
CA SER A 234 7.34 12.39 14.79
C SER A 234 8.79 12.74 14.49
N THR A 235 9.34 12.30 13.36
CA THR A 235 10.65 12.76 12.87
C THR A 235 10.70 12.75 11.35
N VAL A 236 9.84 13.54 10.72
CA VAL A 236 10.23 14.21 9.47
C VAL A 236 10.73 15.58 9.90
N SER A 237 12.05 15.75 9.94
CA SER A 237 12.67 17.06 10.08
C SER A 237 12.02 18.02 9.07
N PRO A 238 11.61 19.23 9.46
CA PRO A 238 11.07 20.19 8.51
C PRO A 238 12.13 20.44 7.42
N LEU A 239 11.71 20.30 6.16
CA LEU A 239 12.47 20.77 5.01
C LEU A 239 12.90 22.23 5.28
N PRO A 240 14.15 22.62 4.97
CA PRO A 240 14.59 24.00 5.14
C PRO A 240 13.65 24.92 4.36
N GLU A 241 13.08 25.91 5.07
CA GLU A 241 12.25 26.95 4.48
C GLU A 241 13.00 27.62 3.31
N GLU A 242 12.39 27.57 2.14
CA GLU A 242 12.84 28.35 1.00
C GLU A 242 12.73 29.85 1.36
N PRO A 243 13.78 30.66 1.19
CA PRO A 243 13.73 32.07 1.58
C PRO A 243 12.66 32.79 0.76
N PRO A 244 11.91 33.73 1.38
CA PRO A 244 10.81 34.40 0.69
C PRO A 244 11.32 35.17 -0.52
N ILE A 245 10.69 34.92 -1.67
CA ILE A 245 10.85 35.71 -2.89
C ILE A 245 10.44 37.14 -2.56
N GLN A 246 11.39 38.08 -2.53
CA GLN A 246 11.09 39.50 -2.46
C GLN A 246 10.56 39.96 -3.81
N ASP A 247 9.24 40.17 -3.91
CA ASP A 247 8.63 40.96 -4.96
C ASP A 247 9.08 42.43 -4.81
N THR A 248 10.16 42.80 -5.50
CA THR A 248 10.52 44.21 -5.70
C THR A 248 9.71 44.77 -6.86
N GLU A 249 8.40 44.93 -6.69
CA GLU A 249 7.62 45.77 -7.59
C GLU A 249 7.68 47.22 -7.06
N ALA A 250 8.64 47.97 -7.58
CA ALA A 250 8.71 49.41 -7.40
C ALA A 250 7.54 50.06 -8.17
N ALA A 251 6.40 50.21 -7.50
CA ALA A 251 5.34 51.10 -7.96
C ALA A 251 5.84 52.55 -7.84
N SER A 252 6.26 53.12 -8.98
CA SER A 252 6.50 54.55 -9.12
C SER A 252 5.20 55.31 -8.88
N GLN A 253 5.22 56.20 -7.88
CA GLN A 253 4.12 57.10 -7.57
C GLN A 253 4.02 58.25 -8.60
N VAL A 254 2.81 58.81 -8.65
CA VAL A 254 2.31 60.01 -9.35
C VAL A 254 3.32 61.16 -9.43
#